data_AF-A0A2D4KXU1-F1
#
_entry.id   AF-A0A2D4KXU1-F1
#
_cell.length_a   1.000
_cell.length_b   1.000
_cell.length_c   1.000
_cell.angle_alpha   90.00
_cell.angle_beta   90.00
_cell.angle_gamma   90.00
#
_symmetry.space_group_name_H-M   'P 1'
#
loop_
_entity.id
_entity.type
_entity.pdbx_description
1 polymer ?
#
loop_
_entity_poly.entity_id
_entity_poly.type
_entity_poly.pdbx_seq_one_letter_code
_entity_poly.pdbx_strand_id
1 'polypeptide(L)'
;VYVPSHLFHMLFELFKNAMRATVEHQEKKPSLDPIEVTVVLGKEDLTIKISDRGGGVPVRIIERLFSYTYSTAPKPVMDNKNTPMAGFGYGLPISRLYAKYFHGDLNLYSISGYGTEAVIHLKALSAESVEKLPVFNKSACKRYQTSIEADDWCVPRKKTNLST
;
A
#
# COMPACT_ATOMS: atom_id res chain seq x y z
N VAL A 1 -5.98 -21.81 -9.76
CA VAL A 1 -7.15 -20.94 -10.02
C VAL A 1 -7.06 -19.78 -9.05
N TYR A 2 -7.07 -18.53 -9.54
CA TYR A 2 -7.07 -17.34 -8.68
C TYR A 2 -8.50 -16.79 -8.55
N VAL A 3 -8.80 -16.06 -7.47
CA VAL A 3 -10.11 -15.47 -7.24
C VAL A 3 -10.18 -14.09 -7.93
N PRO A 4 -10.98 -13.92 -9.01
CA PRO A 4 -10.96 -12.69 -9.81
C PRO A 4 -11.35 -11.44 -9.01
N SER A 5 -12.27 -11.56 -8.05
CA SER A 5 -12.69 -10.43 -7.20
C SER A 5 -11.57 -9.91 -6.30
N HIS A 6 -10.67 -10.78 -5.81
CA HIS A 6 -9.51 -10.38 -5.00
C HIS A 6 -8.54 -9.56 -5.85
N LEU A 7 -8.23 -10.04 -7.07
CA LEU A 7 -7.36 -9.33 -8.00
C LEU A 7 -7.96 -7.98 -8.39
N PHE A 8 -9.25 -7.97 -8.73
CA PHE A 8 -9.97 -6.75 -9.07
C PHE A 8 -9.90 -5.72 -7.95
N HIS A 9 -10.16 -6.11 -6.69
CA HIS A 9 -10.09 -5.20 -5.55
C HIS A 9 -8.70 -4.57 -5.40
N MET A 10 -7.64 -5.39 -5.45
CA MET A 10 -6.26 -4.89 -5.34
C MET A 10 -5.93 -3.89 -6.46
N LEU A 11 -6.23 -4.25 -7.70
CA LEU A 11 -5.98 -3.38 -8.86
C LEU A 11 -6.80 -2.09 -8.76
N PHE A 12 -8.08 -2.19 -8.42
CA PHE A 12 -8.98 -1.04 -8.28
C PHE A 12 -8.47 -0.03 -7.24
N GLU A 13 -8.09 -0.49 -6.06
CA GLU A 13 -7.54 0.39 -5.02
C GLU A 13 -6.21 1.02 -5.43
N LEU A 14 -5.31 0.27 -6.06
CA LEU A 14 -4.03 0.80 -6.54
C LEU A 14 -4.21 1.81 -7.67
N PHE A 15 -5.09 1.55 -8.65
CA PHE A 15 -5.39 2.49 -9.72
C PHE A 15 -6.00 3.78 -9.21
N LYS A 16 -6.95 3.73 -8.27
CA LYS A 16 -7.49 4.96 -7.65
C LYS A 16 -6.38 5.80 -7.02
N ASN A 17 -5.46 5.16 -6.29
CA ASN A 17 -4.35 5.86 -5.64
C ASN A 17 -3.40 6.49 -6.68
N ALA A 18 -2.99 5.73 -7.70
CA ALA A 18 -2.12 6.19 -8.77
C ALA A 18 -2.75 7.33 -9.59
N MET A 19 -4.04 7.20 -9.93
CA MET A 19 -4.81 8.23 -10.65
C MET A 19 -4.90 9.51 -9.82
N ARG A 20 -5.26 9.40 -8.54
CA ARG A 20 -5.33 10.54 -7.64
C ARG A 20 -4.00 11.27 -7.54
N ALA A 21 -2.92 10.53 -7.27
CA ALA A 21 -1.58 11.11 -7.15
C ALA A 21 -1.14 11.81 -8.44
N THR A 22 -1.39 11.18 -9.60
CA THR A 22 -1.05 11.75 -10.92
C THR A 22 -1.83 13.03 -11.19
N VAL A 23 -3.14 13.03 -10.96
CA VAL A 23 -4.00 14.21 -11.19
C VAL A 23 -3.63 15.36 -10.25
N GLU A 24 -3.46 15.09 -8.95
CA GLU A 24 -3.11 16.12 -7.96
C GLU A 24 -1.69 16.69 -8.20
N HIS A 25 -0.73 15.85 -8.59
CA HIS A 25 0.65 16.29 -8.84
C HIS A 25 0.80 17.08 -10.15
N GLN A 26 -0.01 16.75 -11.16
CA GLN A 26 0.11 17.28 -12.52
C GLN A 26 -1.01 18.23 -12.91
N GLU A 27 -1.73 18.80 -11.94
CA GLU A 27 -2.87 19.71 -12.15
C GLU A 27 -2.58 20.87 -13.11
N LYS A 28 -1.32 21.35 -13.14
CA LYS A 28 -0.87 22.46 -13.99
C LYS A 28 -0.32 22.02 -15.35
N LYS A 29 -0.16 20.72 -15.60
CA LYS A 29 0.31 20.21 -16.90
C LYS A 29 -0.86 20.16 -17.89
N PRO A 30 -0.61 20.39 -19.20
CA PRO A 30 -1.66 20.32 -20.22
C PRO A 30 -2.15 18.89 -20.49
N SER A 31 -1.35 17.88 -20.12
CA SER A 31 -1.67 16.46 -20.26
C SER A 31 -1.12 15.69 -19.07
N LEU A 32 -1.81 14.61 -18.71
CA LEU A 32 -1.39 13.70 -17.64
C LEU A 32 -0.46 12.62 -18.19
N ASP A 33 0.58 12.29 -17.44
CA ASP A 33 1.42 11.13 -17.72
C ASP A 33 0.60 9.82 -17.52
N PRO A 34 0.76 8.80 -18.39
CA PRO A 34 0.03 7.55 -18.26
C PRO A 34 0.50 6.75 -17.05
N ILE A 35 -0.42 5.97 -16.48
CA ILE A 35 -0.09 4.93 -15.49
C ILE A 35 0.35 3.69 -16.28
N GLU A 36 1.59 3.28 -16.08
CA GLU A 36 2.18 2.14 -16.78
C GLU A 36 1.96 0.85 -15.99
N VAL A 37 1.52 -0.21 -16.67
CA VAL A 37 1.29 -1.51 -16.05
C VAL A 37 2.14 -2.56 -16.73
N THR A 38 2.94 -3.28 -15.96
CA THR A 38 3.73 -4.42 -16.43
C THR A 38 3.22 -5.69 -15.77
N VAL A 39 2.89 -6.70 -16.58
CA VAL A 39 2.48 -8.02 -16.10
C VAL A 39 3.54 -9.03 -16.56
N VAL A 40 4.12 -9.75 -15.60
CA VAL A 40 5.19 -10.72 -15.86
C VAL A 40 4.80 -12.05 -15.23
N LEU A 41 4.82 -13.11 -16.02
CA LEU A 41 4.67 -14.48 -15.53
C LEU A 41 6.05 -15.14 -15.48
N GLY A 42 6.55 -15.37 -14.26
CA GLY A 42 7.73 -16.18 -14.00
C GLY A 42 7.39 -17.66 -13.82
N LYS A 43 8.38 -18.44 -13.37
CA LYS A 43 8.19 -19.86 -13.05
C LYS A 43 7.36 -20.06 -11.78
N GLU A 44 7.61 -19.25 -10.77
CA GLU A 44 7.00 -19.38 -9.43
C GLU A 44 5.98 -18.27 -9.17
N ASP A 45 6.21 -17.07 -9.71
CA ASP A 45 5.43 -15.88 -9.39
C ASP A 45 4.82 -15.23 -10.64
N LEU A 46 3.59 -14.73 -10.49
CA LEU A 46 2.95 -13.77 -11.36
C LEU A 46 3.09 -12.38 -10.70
N THR A 47 3.76 -11.47 -11.38
CA THR A 47 4.02 -10.11 -10.89
C THR A 47 3.26 -9.09 -11.70
N ILE A 48 2.56 -8.19 -11.02
CA ILE A 48 1.90 -7.03 -11.62
C ILE A 48 2.49 -5.77 -11.01
N LYS A 49 3.15 -4.96 -11.83
CA LYS A 49 3.70 -3.66 -11.44
C LYS A 49 2.86 -2.54 -12.02
N ILE A 50 2.39 -1.63 -11.18
CA ILE A 50 1.67 -0.41 -11.56
C ILE A 50 2.58 0.77 -11.22
N SER A 51 2.91 1.60 -12.20
CA SER A 51 3.86 2.70 -12.06
C SER A 51 3.17 4.02 -12.44
N ASP A 52 3.23 5.00 -11.54
CA ASP A 52 2.71 6.34 -11.77
C ASP A 52 3.81 7.41 -11.77
N ARG A 53 3.47 8.60 -12.27
CA ARG A 53 4.28 9.82 -12.15
C ARG A 53 3.59 10.87 -11.25
N GLY A 54 3.03 10.39 -10.15
CA GLY A 54 2.25 11.17 -9.18
C GLY A 54 3.09 11.89 -8.12
N GLY A 55 4.38 12.15 -8.38
CA GLY A 55 5.25 12.90 -7.47
C GLY A 55 5.81 12.10 -6.29
N GLY A 56 5.35 10.86 -6.09
CA GLY A 56 5.93 9.94 -5.11
C GLY A 56 5.71 10.33 -3.65
N VAL A 57 6.36 9.57 -2.77
CA VAL A 57 6.16 9.57 -1.33
C VAL A 57 7.52 9.46 -0.63
N PRO A 58 7.81 10.29 0.41
CA PRO A 58 9.03 10.13 1.20
C PRO A 58 9.11 8.76 1.87
N VAL A 59 10.28 8.12 1.81
CA VAL A 59 10.52 6.77 2.36
C VAL A 59 10.02 6.62 3.80
N ARG A 60 10.22 7.65 4.64
CA ARG A 60 9.78 7.68 6.05
C ARG A 60 8.28 7.43 6.30
N ILE A 61 7.42 7.62 5.31
CA ILE A 61 5.96 7.38 5.47
C ILE A 61 5.45 6.18 4.69
N ILE A 62 6.29 5.46 3.92
CA ILE A 62 5.86 4.31 3.12
C ILE A 62 5.24 3.23 4.00
N GLU A 63 5.88 2.88 5.12
CA GLU A 63 5.32 1.88 6.06
C GLU A 63 4.00 2.34 6.66
N ARG A 64 3.87 3.65 6.91
CA ARG A 64 2.66 4.26 7.46
C ARG A 64 1.48 4.21 6.47
N LEU A 65 1.73 4.12 5.16
CA LEU A 65 0.67 3.94 4.15
C LEU A 65 -0.12 2.64 4.34
N PHE A 66 0.47 1.63 4.96
CA PHE A 66 -0.21 0.37 5.31
C PHE A 66 -0.86 0.39 6.70
N SER A 67 -0.77 1.49 7.44
CA SER A 67 -1.49 1.62 8.71
C SER A 67 -2.98 1.82 8.45
N TYR A 68 -3.82 1.02 9.11
CA TYR A 68 -5.27 1.20 9.05
C TYR A 68 -5.65 2.63 9.43
N THR A 69 -6.62 3.20 8.72
CA THR A 69 -7.13 4.59 8.87
C THR A 69 -6.17 5.70 8.48
N TYR A 70 -4.92 5.41 8.11
CA TYR A 70 -4.01 6.42 7.60
C TYR A 70 -4.44 6.86 6.19
N SER A 71 -4.63 8.16 6.02
CA SER A 71 -5.02 8.76 4.75
C SER A 71 -4.49 10.20 4.67
N THR A 72 -4.05 10.61 3.49
CA THR A 72 -3.72 12.01 3.16
C THR A 72 -4.92 12.77 2.60
N ALA A 73 -6.01 12.07 2.25
CA ALA A 73 -7.26 12.70 1.82
C ALA A 73 -8.04 13.27 3.01
N PRO A 74 -8.82 14.35 2.81
CA PRO A 74 -9.84 14.76 3.76
C PRO A 74 -10.75 13.58 4.11
N LYS A 75 -11.21 13.52 5.37
CA LYS A 75 -12.20 12.52 5.75
C LYS A 75 -13.45 12.74 4.91
N PRO A 76 -13.96 11.71 4.24
CA PRO A 76 -15.10 11.88 3.38
C PRO A 76 -16.35 12.19 4.20
N VAL A 77 -17.14 13.14 3.71
CA VAL A 77 -18.49 13.34 4.20
C VAL A 77 -19.34 12.23 3.56
N MET A 78 -20.03 11.44 4.38
CA MET A 78 -20.98 10.44 3.88
C MET A 78 -22.21 11.15 3.34
N ASP A 79 -22.15 11.60 2.09
CA ASP A 79 -23.31 12.04 1.33
C ASP A 79 -23.71 10.92 0.36
N ASN A 80 -25.01 10.57 0.34
CA ASN A 80 -25.56 9.38 -0.33
C ASN A 80 -25.38 9.37 -1.87
N LYS A 81 -24.78 10.42 -2.45
CA LYS A 81 -24.65 10.61 -3.90
C LYS A 81 -23.26 10.33 -4.44
N ASN A 82 -22.19 10.53 -3.65
CA ASN A 82 -20.81 10.39 -4.14
C ASN A 82 -20.00 9.50 -3.21
N THR A 83 -19.59 8.31 -3.68
CA THR A 83 -18.61 7.49 -2.97
C THR A 83 -17.24 8.14 -3.12
N PRO A 84 -16.58 8.58 -2.03
CA PRO A 84 -15.30 9.25 -2.09
C PRO A 84 -14.22 8.32 -2.63
N MET A 85 -13.41 8.80 -3.58
CA MET A 85 -12.36 8.00 -4.22
C MET A 85 -11.26 7.58 -3.23
N ALA A 86 -11.03 8.38 -2.19
CA ALA A 86 -10.08 8.14 -1.10
C ALA A 86 -10.65 8.67 0.23
N GLY A 87 -10.03 8.30 1.36
CA GLY A 87 -10.28 8.96 2.64
C GLY A 87 -10.61 8.05 3.83
N PHE A 88 -10.97 6.78 3.60
CA PHE A 88 -11.16 5.83 4.70
C PHE A 88 -9.85 5.21 5.22
N GLY A 89 -8.80 5.16 4.39
CA GLY A 89 -7.48 4.64 4.80
C GLY A 89 -7.41 3.12 4.97
N TYR A 90 -8.26 2.37 4.27
CA TYR A 90 -8.28 0.89 4.30
C TYR A 90 -7.79 0.25 2.99
N GLY A 91 -7.76 0.97 1.86
CA GLY A 91 -7.49 0.39 0.55
C GLY A 91 -6.16 -0.39 0.47
N LEU A 92 -5.05 0.26 0.82
CA LEU A 92 -3.72 -0.36 0.81
C LEU A 92 -3.55 -1.54 1.78
N PRO A 93 -3.89 -1.43 3.08
CA PRO A 93 -3.75 -2.57 3.99
C PRO A 93 -4.63 -3.76 3.60
N ILE A 94 -5.88 -3.52 3.17
CA ILE A 94 -6.79 -4.58 2.74
C ILE A 94 -6.30 -5.23 1.44
N SER A 95 -5.82 -4.43 0.47
CA SER A 95 -5.22 -4.97 -0.76
C SER A 95 -4.01 -5.85 -0.46
N ARG A 96 -3.17 -5.46 0.50
CA ARG A 96 -2.04 -6.28 0.94
C ARG A 96 -2.48 -7.58 1.62
N LEU A 97 -3.59 -7.57 2.36
CA LEU A 97 -4.17 -8.80 2.90
C LEU A 97 -4.64 -9.75 1.79
N TYR A 98 -5.33 -9.25 0.75
CA TYR A 98 -5.73 -10.06 -0.40
C TYR A 98 -4.54 -10.71 -1.10
N ALA A 99 -3.44 -9.98 -1.30
CA ALA A 99 -2.22 -10.54 -1.87
C ALA A 99 -1.63 -11.63 -0.95
N LYS A 100 -1.49 -11.34 0.35
CA LYS A 100 -0.89 -12.27 1.33
C LYS A 100 -1.75 -13.50 1.61
N TYR A 101 -3.04 -13.46 1.34
CA TYR A 101 -3.96 -14.56 1.62
C TYR A 101 -3.54 -15.86 0.91
N PHE A 102 -3.03 -15.75 -0.32
CA PHE A 102 -2.51 -16.89 -1.10
C PHE A 102 -0.98 -16.80 -1.29
N HIS A 103 -0.24 -16.51 -0.21
CA HIS A 103 1.23 -16.41 -0.18
C HIS A 103 1.88 -15.41 -1.16
N GLY A 104 1.11 -14.45 -1.66
CA GLY A 104 1.63 -13.29 -2.37
C GLY A 104 2.10 -12.19 -1.44
N ASP A 105 2.40 -11.02 -2.01
CA ASP A 105 2.59 -9.77 -1.26
C ASP A 105 2.30 -8.55 -2.14
N LEU A 106 2.04 -7.42 -1.50
CA LEU A 106 1.91 -6.11 -2.13
C LEU A 106 2.92 -5.16 -1.49
N ASN A 107 3.85 -4.67 -2.31
CA ASN A 107 4.89 -3.72 -1.89
C ASN A 107 4.80 -2.41 -2.66
N LEU A 108 5.21 -1.32 -2.01
CA LEU A 108 5.29 0.02 -2.60
C LEU A 108 6.73 0.50 -2.59
N TYR A 109 7.21 0.95 -3.74
CA TYR A 109 8.50 1.59 -3.92
C TYR A 109 8.26 2.97 -4.49
N SER A 110 8.70 4.01 -3.79
CA SER A 110 8.41 5.38 -4.20
C SER A 110 9.66 6.23 -4.25
N ILE A 111 9.74 7.05 -5.29
CA ILE A 111 10.81 8.03 -5.51
C ILE A 111 10.18 9.40 -5.32
N SER A 112 10.42 10.00 -4.15
CA SER A 112 9.88 11.32 -3.80
C SER A 112 10.33 12.37 -4.80
N GLY A 113 9.37 13.08 -5.39
CA GLY A 113 9.56 14.05 -6.47
C GLY A 113 9.37 13.47 -7.87
N TYR A 114 9.18 12.15 -8.03
CA TYR A 114 9.02 11.50 -9.34
C TYR A 114 7.72 10.68 -9.43
N GLY A 115 7.59 9.61 -8.66
CA GLY A 115 6.49 8.67 -8.82
C GLY A 115 6.54 7.48 -7.88
N THR A 116 5.54 6.61 -7.97
CA THR A 116 5.42 5.41 -7.14
C THR A 116 5.19 4.17 -8.00
N GLU A 117 5.83 3.07 -7.62
CA GLU A 117 5.60 1.74 -8.14
C GLU A 117 4.92 0.89 -7.08
N ALA A 118 3.78 0.29 -7.43
CA ALA A 118 3.08 -0.70 -6.63
C ALA A 118 3.23 -2.07 -7.28
N VAL A 119 3.75 -3.05 -6.53
CA VAL A 119 4.05 -4.39 -7.04
C VAL A 119 3.23 -5.43 -6.29
N ILE A 120 2.35 -6.12 -7.02
CA ILE A 120 1.62 -7.30 -6.54
C ILE A 120 2.38 -8.54 -6.99
N HIS A 121 2.66 -9.45 -6.05
CA HIS A 121 3.19 -10.77 -6.30
C HIS A 121 2.11 -11.80 -5.98
N LEU A 122 1.85 -12.71 -6.91
CA LEU A 122 0.93 -13.83 -6.75
C LEU A 122 1.66 -15.12 -7.10
N LYS A 123 1.21 -16.24 -6.55
CA LYS A 123 1.75 -17.55 -6.95
C LYS A 123 1.26 -17.93 -8.34
N ALA A 124 2.18 -18.31 -9.22
CA ALA A 124 1.88 -18.78 -10.57
C ALA A 124 1.23 -20.16 -10.53
N LEU A 125 1.67 -21.01 -9.60
CA LEU A 125 1.18 -22.38 -9.42
C LEU A 125 0.05 -22.41 -8.39
N SER A 126 -1.09 -23.01 -8.75
CA SER A 126 -2.20 -23.15 -7.83
C SER A 126 -1.93 -24.07 -6.66
N ALA A 127 -1.04 -25.05 -6.82
CA ALA A 127 -0.64 -25.96 -5.74
C ALA A 127 0.10 -25.23 -4.60
N GLU A 128 0.72 -24.09 -4.90
CA GLU A 128 1.44 -23.26 -3.92
C GLU A 128 0.55 -22.12 -3.37
N SER A 129 -0.63 -21.93 -3.95
CA SER A 129 -1.60 -20.90 -3.56
C SER A 129 -2.44 -21.38 -2.36
N VAL A 130 -1.79 -21.63 -1.23
CA VAL A 130 -2.42 -22.08 0.02
C VAL A 130 -2.87 -20.88 0.87
N GLU A 131 -3.94 -21.06 1.64
CA GLU A 131 -4.47 -20.01 2.51
C GLU A 131 -3.54 -19.71 3.69
N LYS A 132 -3.22 -18.43 3.88
CA LYS A 132 -2.46 -17.95 5.03
C LYS A 132 -3.40 -17.44 6.14
N LEU A 133 -3.74 -18.33 7.07
CA LEU A 133 -4.68 -18.03 8.15
C LEU A 133 -3.97 -17.64 9.46
N PRO A 134 -4.51 -16.67 10.23
CA PRO A 134 -4.02 -16.40 11.57
C PRO A 134 -4.41 -17.55 12.52
N VAL A 135 -3.45 -18.01 13.32
CA VAL A 135 -3.68 -19.06 14.31
C VAL A 135 -3.51 -18.48 15.71
N PHE A 136 -4.56 -18.60 16.54
CA PHE A 136 -4.48 -18.21 17.94
C PHE A 136 -3.68 -19.24 18.74
N ASN A 137 -2.54 -18.82 19.30
CA ASN A 137 -1.65 -19.64 20.11
C ASN A 137 -0.85 -18.78 21.11
N LYS A 138 0.04 -19.39 21.89
CA LYS A 138 0.88 -18.67 22.87
C LYS A 138 1.71 -17.54 22.22
N SER A 139 2.23 -17.76 21.01
CA SER A 139 2.99 -16.75 20.27
C SER A 139 2.13 -15.55 19.88
N ALA A 140 0.90 -15.80 19.40
CA ALA A 140 -0.05 -14.75 19.08
C ALA A 140 -0.46 -13.96 20.34
N CYS A 141 -0.71 -14.65 21.46
CA CYS A 141 -1.06 -14.01 22.73
C CYS A 141 0.07 -13.09 23.25
N LYS A 142 1.33 -13.55 23.16
CA LYS A 142 2.50 -12.75 23.57
C LYS A 142 2.57 -11.40 22.84
N ARG A 143 2.11 -11.32 21.58
CA ARG A 143 2.08 -10.07 20.80
C ARG A 143 1.16 -8.99 21.40
N TYR A 144 0.13 -9.38 22.12
CA TYR A 144 -0.80 -8.45 22.80
C TYR A 144 -0.39 -8.13 24.24
N GLN A 145 0.50 -8.92 24.82
CA GLN A 145 0.99 -8.75 26.20
C GLN A 145 2.35 -8.06 26.27
N THR A 146 2.92 -7.66 25.12
CA THR A 146 4.23 -7.01 25.04
C THR A 146 4.16 -5.62 25.67
N SER A 147 4.97 -5.35 26.69
CA SER A 147 5.14 -4.03 27.30
C SER A 147 6.04 -3.13 26.44
N ILE A 148 6.04 -1.82 26.71
CA ILE A 148 6.98 -0.90 26.08
C ILE A 148 8.39 -1.27 26.53
N GLU A 149 9.23 -1.70 25.60
CA GLU A 149 10.64 -2.00 25.80
C GLU A 149 11.49 -0.79 25.40
N ALA A 150 12.74 -0.72 25.88
CA ALA A 150 13.67 0.30 25.43
C ALA A 150 13.98 0.09 23.94
N ASP A 151 14.14 1.18 23.18
CA ASP A 151 14.49 1.08 21.77
C ASP A 151 15.82 0.34 21.59
N ASP A 152 15.86 -0.62 20.66
CA ASP A 152 17.06 -1.41 20.34
C ASP A 152 18.22 -0.55 19.79
N TRP A 153 17.91 0.65 19.32
CA TRP A 153 18.85 1.55 18.64
C TRP A 153 18.85 2.94 19.25
N CYS A 154 19.98 3.65 19.14
CA CYS A 154 20.12 5.00 19.67
C CYS A 154 19.14 5.98 19.02
N VAL A 155 18.31 6.63 19.82
CA VAL A 155 17.47 7.74 19.38
C VAL A 155 18.25 9.06 19.51
N PRO A 156 18.48 9.80 18.41
CA PRO A 156 19.23 11.05 18.47
C PRO A 156 18.47 12.11 19.29
N ARG A 157 19.21 12.95 20.01
CA ARG A 157 18.64 14.05 20.80
C ARG A 157 17.91 15.03 19.88
N LYS A 158 16.65 15.36 20.19
CA LYS A 158 15.90 16.38 19.46
C LYS A 158 16.65 17.71 19.53
N LYS A 159 17.04 18.28 18.39
CA LYS A 159 17.53 19.65 18.33
C LYS A 159 16.35 20.57 18.69
N THR A 160 16.38 21.15 19.87
CA THR A 160 15.53 22.31 20.18
C THR A 160 16.00 23.44 19.28
N ASN A 161 15.11 23.97 18.44
CA ASN A 161 15.38 25.19 17.69
C ASN A 161 15.62 26.31 18.71
N LEU A 162 16.88 26.60 19.02
CA LEU A 162 17.27 27.87 19.61
C LEU A 162 17.10 28.91 18.50
N SER A 163 15.90 29.49 18.45
CA SER A 163 15.66 30.74 17.76
C SER A 163 16.58 31.80 18.39
N THR A 164 17.59 32.21 17.65
CA THR A 164 18.31 33.47 17.89
C THR A 164 18.01 34.38 16.72
#